data_AF-A0A351MP89-F1
#
_entry.id   AF-A0A351MP89-F1
#
_cell.length_a   1.000
_cell.length_b   1.000
_cell.length_c   1.000
_cell.angle_alpha   90.00
_cell.angle_beta   90.00
_cell.angle_gamma   90.00
#
_symmetry.space_group_name_H-M   'P 1'
#
loop_
_entity.id
_entity.type
_entity.pdbx_description
1 polymer ?
#
loop_
_entity_poly.entity_id
_entity_poly.type
_entity_poly.pdbx_seq_one_letter_code
_entity_poly.pdbx_strand_id
1 'polypeptide(L)'
;MKRERPDTRHQTRLKVRLQVGDEVELISGKGVGRRGRITEIIRADQRVRVSGLAMMTKHQRARGRTRAMQSQTGRIELPGTIHVSCVQLVCGVCGKRTRPQFEVTELGKRRKCRQCGADITRERGEE
;
A
#
# COMPACT_ATOMS: atom_id res chain seq x y z
N MET A 1 38.57 -13.13 -24.02
CA MET A 1 37.19 -12.74 -24.37
C MET A 1 36.37 -12.62 -23.08
N LYS A 2 36.10 -11.39 -22.62
CA LYS A 2 35.32 -11.13 -21.41
C LYS A 2 33.85 -11.39 -21.76
N ARG A 3 33.25 -12.45 -21.19
CA ARG A 3 31.80 -12.67 -21.31
C ARG A 3 31.10 -11.53 -20.57
N GLU A 4 30.50 -10.62 -21.30
CA GLU A 4 29.69 -9.54 -20.72
C GLU A 4 28.52 -10.18 -19.96
N ARG A 5 28.43 -9.89 -18.65
CA ARG A 5 27.29 -10.31 -17.83
C ARG A 5 26.05 -9.63 -18.41
N PRO A 6 24.95 -10.34 -18.69
CA PRO A 6 23.76 -9.72 -19.25
C PRO A 6 23.28 -8.62 -18.31
N ASP A 7 23.17 -7.42 -18.87
CA ASP A 7 22.82 -6.16 -18.22
C ASP A 7 21.55 -6.34 -17.37
N THR A 8 21.61 -6.09 -16.07
CA THR A 8 20.53 -6.25 -15.09
C THR A 8 19.40 -5.20 -15.24
N ARG A 9 19.09 -4.80 -16.48
CA ARG A 9 18.09 -3.79 -16.85
C ARG A 9 16.68 -4.35 -17.03
N HIS A 10 16.46 -5.62 -16.73
CA HIS A 10 15.11 -6.13 -16.53
C HIS A 10 14.63 -5.65 -15.17
N GLN A 11 14.26 -4.37 -15.11
CA GLN A 11 13.48 -3.77 -14.05
C GLN A 11 12.18 -4.55 -14.02
N THR A 12 12.13 -5.62 -13.22
CA THR A 12 10.94 -6.44 -13.03
C THR A 12 9.86 -5.50 -12.55
N ARG A 13 8.91 -5.19 -13.44
CA ARG A 13 7.78 -4.32 -13.16
C ARG A 13 6.89 -5.06 -12.17
N LEU A 14 7.23 -4.96 -10.89
CA LEU A 14 6.61 -5.70 -9.81
C LEU A 14 5.11 -5.38 -9.77
N LYS A 15 4.31 -6.41 -10.06
CA LYS A 15 2.88 -6.28 -10.25
C LYS A 15 2.16 -6.32 -8.90
N VAL A 16 2.05 -5.17 -8.25
CA VAL A 16 1.24 -4.99 -7.03
C VAL A 16 -0.25 -5.06 -7.40
N ARG A 17 -1.01 -5.91 -6.69
CA ARG A 17 -2.45 -6.16 -6.94
C ARG A 17 -3.39 -5.20 -6.19
N LEU A 18 -2.81 -4.34 -5.35
CA LEU A 18 -3.50 -3.36 -4.51
C LEU A 18 -3.50 -1.98 -5.20
N GLN A 19 -4.52 -1.18 -4.90
CA GLN A 19 -4.66 0.21 -5.33
C GLN A 19 -4.70 1.15 -4.12
N VAL A 20 -4.39 2.43 -4.36
CA VAL A 20 -4.51 3.48 -3.34
C VAL A 20 -5.99 3.61 -2.97
N GLY A 21 -6.29 3.76 -1.67
CA GLY A 21 -7.65 3.83 -1.16
C GLY A 21 -8.35 2.48 -0.96
N ASP A 22 -7.68 1.36 -1.21
CA ASP A 22 -8.18 0.04 -0.80
C ASP A 22 -8.14 -0.11 0.73
N GLU A 23 -9.12 -0.81 1.31
CA GLU A 23 -9.11 -1.22 2.71
C GLU A 23 -8.38 -2.55 2.85
N VAL A 24 -7.44 -2.62 3.79
CA VAL A 24 -6.60 -3.79 4.02
C VAL A 24 -6.52 -4.16 5.49
N GLU A 25 -6.30 -5.44 5.75
CA GLU A 25 -6.07 -6.01 7.07
C GLU A 25 -4.65 -6.56 7.16
N LEU A 26 -4.00 -6.38 8.31
CA LEU A 26 -2.71 -6.99 8.61
C LEU A 26 -2.84 -8.48 8.89
N ILE A 27 -2.18 -9.31 8.07
CA ILE A 27 -2.12 -10.77 8.24
C ILE A 27 -1.01 -11.12 9.23
N SER A 28 0.12 -10.42 9.15
CA SER A 28 1.35 -10.77 9.88
C SER A 28 2.10 -9.51 10.34
N GLY A 29 2.80 -9.63 11.46
CA GLY A 29 3.59 -8.54 12.07
C GLY A 29 2.96 -7.96 13.34
N LYS A 30 3.47 -6.81 13.79
CA LYS A 30 3.00 -6.15 15.01
C LYS A 30 1.66 -5.43 14.74
N GLY A 31 0.57 -6.03 15.21
CA GLY A 31 -0.80 -5.53 15.02
C GLY A 31 -1.64 -6.34 14.04
N VAL A 32 -1.52 -7.67 14.06
CA VAL A 32 -2.37 -8.60 13.29
C VAL A 32 -3.86 -8.33 13.54
N GLY A 33 -4.66 -8.42 12.48
CA GLY A 33 -6.13 -8.25 12.54
C GLY A 33 -6.59 -6.80 12.51
N ARG A 34 -5.68 -5.83 12.64
CA ARG A 34 -6.04 -4.42 12.49
C ARG A 34 -6.26 -4.07 11.03
N ARG A 35 -7.29 -3.25 10.78
CA ARG A 35 -7.68 -2.75 9.47
C ARG A 35 -7.23 -1.31 9.27
N GLY A 36 -7.01 -0.93 8.02
CA GLY A 36 -6.70 0.44 7.64
C GLY A 36 -6.79 0.65 6.13
N ARG A 37 -6.72 1.91 5.70
CA ARG A 37 -6.79 2.28 4.28
C ARG A 37 -5.40 2.57 3.73
N ILE A 38 -5.14 2.15 2.50
CA ILE A 38 -3.87 2.45 1.83
C ILE A 38 -3.83 3.93 1.43
N THR A 39 -2.86 4.66 1.97
CA THR A 39 -2.59 6.06 1.58
C THR A 39 -1.63 6.13 0.39
N GLU A 40 -0.61 5.27 0.38
CA GLU A 40 0.46 5.34 -0.61
C GLU A 40 1.02 3.93 -0.89
N ILE A 41 1.40 3.68 -2.14
CA ILE A 41 2.03 2.43 -2.58
C ILE A 41 3.43 2.73 -3.13
N ILE A 42 4.45 2.26 -2.43
CA ILE A 42 5.86 2.37 -2.81
C ILE A 42 6.21 1.11 -3.62
N ARG A 43 6.05 1.19 -4.94
CA ARG A 43 6.21 0.05 -5.85
C ARG A 43 7.65 -0.45 -5.95
N ALA A 44 8.63 0.44 -5.82
CA ALA A 44 10.06 0.10 -5.89
C ALA A 44 10.45 -0.93 -4.82
N ASP A 45 9.99 -0.70 -3.59
CA ASP A 45 10.33 -1.52 -2.42
C ASP A 45 9.25 -2.54 -2.05
N GLN A 46 8.20 -2.69 -2.88
CA GLN A 46 7.03 -3.53 -2.59
C GLN A 46 6.40 -3.23 -1.21
N ARG A 47 6.30 -1.94 -0.88
CA ARG A 47 5.81 -1.46 0.40
C ARG A 47 4.54 -0.63 0.24
N VAL A 48 3.72 -0.63 1.28
CA VAL A 48 2.48 0.15 1.37
C VAL A 48 2.47 0.94 2.67
N ARG A 49 1.94 2.15 2.62
CA ARG A 49 1.63 2.95 3.81
C ARG A 49 0.15 2.85 4.06
N VAL A 50 -0.20 2.40 5.26
CA VAL A 50 -1.58 2.19 5.67
C VAL A 50 -1.87 3.11 6.83
N SER A 51 -2.98 3.85 6.76
CA SER A 51 -3.41 4.73 7.84
C SER A 51 -3.74 3.92 9.09
N GLY A 52 -3.28 4.42 10.25
CA GLY A 52 -3.52 3.78 11.55
C GLY A 52 -2.65 2.55 11.86
N LEU A 53 -1.92 1.98 10.89
CA LEU A 53 -1.11 0.78 11.06
C LEU A 53 0.39 1.09 11.09
N ALA A 54 1.15 0.23 11.76
CA ALA A 54 2.61 0.34 11.89
C ALA A 54 3.08 1.75 12.31
N MET A 55 2.36 2.40 13.23
CA MET A 55 2.72 3.74 13.73
C MET A 55 4.09 3.71 14.40
N MET A 56 4.94 4.64 13.98
CA MET A 56 6.27 4.83 14.54
C MET A 56 6.40 6.23 15.13
N THR A 57 6.92 6.28 16.34
CA THR A 57 7.29 7.54 16.98
C THR A 57 8.65 7.98 16.44
N LYS A 58 8.69 9.12 15.75
CA LYS A 58 9.91 9.78 15.36
C LYS A 58 10.14 11.00 16.26
N HIS A 59 11.28 11.02 16.94
CA HIS A 59 11.74 12.21 17.66
C HIS A 59 12.37 13.16 16.64
N GLN A 60 11.71 14.29 16.38
CA GLN A 60 12.22 15.30 15.46
C GLN A 60 12.90 16.41 16.25
N ARG A 61 14.20 16.60 15.99
CA ARG A 61 14.96 17.75 16.49
C ARG A 61 14.38 19.03 15.88
N ALA A 62 14.24 20.07 16.70
CA ALA A 62 13.86 21.40 16.24
C ALA A 62 14.87 21.88 15.19
N ARG A 63 14.42 22.18 13.97
CA ARG A 63 15.23 22.95 13.01
C ARG A 63 14.94 24.42 13.27
N GLY A 64 15.99 25.24 13.33
CA GLY A 64 15.95 26.62 13.82
C GLY A 64 14.97 27.56 13.11
N ARG A 65 14.86 28.75 13.70
CA ARG A 65 13.90 29.87 13.52
C ARG A 65 13.79 30.48 12.09
N THR A 66 13.75 29.69 11.03
CA THR A 66 13.38 30.19 9.69
C THR A 66 11.89 29.94 9.44
N ARG A 67 11.17 31.06 9.31
CA ARG A 67 9.71 31.27 9.29
C ARG A 67 8.86 30.44 8.29
N ALA A 68 9.44 29.49 7.57
CA ALA A 68 8.80 28.85 6.41
C ALA A 68 8.27 27.42 6.65
N MET A 69 8.52 26.80 7.81
CA MET A 69 7.97 25.48 8.08
C MET A 69 7.70 25.31 9.57
N GLN A 70 6.45 25.49 9.98
CA GLN A 70 5.96 25.08 11.31
C GLN A 70 5.94 23.55 11.40
N SER A 71 7.11 22.91 11.34
CA SER A 71 7.23 21.49 11.63
C SER A 71 7.08 21.29 13.13
N GLN A 72 6.08 20.51 13.54
CA GLN A 72 5.85 20.13 14.94
C GLN A 72 7.17 19.64 15.56
N THR A 73 7.62 20.31 16.60
CA THR A 73 8.82 19.94 17.34
C THR A 73 8.44 18.92 18.41
N GLY A 74 9.15 17.79 18.49
CA GLY A 74 8.92 16.77 19.52
C GLY A 74 8.63 15.37 18.98
N ARG A 75 7.71 14.67 19.63
CA ARG A 75 7.28 13.31 19.31
C ARG A 75 6.24 13.36 18.19
N ILE A 76 6.63 12.96 16.99
CA ILE A 76 5.75 12.88 15.83
C ILE A 76 5.41 11.42 15.57
N GLU A 77 4.13 11.13 15.41
CA GLU A 77 3.66 9.81 14.99
C GLU A 77 3.54 9.78 13.48
N LEU A 78 4.33 8.93 12.83
CA LEU A 78 4.26 8.71 11.39
C LEU A 78 3.76 7.31 11.10
N PRO A 79 2.91 7.13 10.08
CA PRO A 79 2.58 5.79 9.60
C PRO A 79 3.83 5.14 8.99
N GLY A 80 4.17 3.96 9.49
CA GLY A 80 5.23 3.14 8.95
C GLY A 80 4.85 2.50 7.62
N THR A 81 5.84 1.95 6.94
CA THR A 81 5.66 1.15 5.73
C THR A 81 5.52 -0.32 6.08
N ILE A 82 4.60 -1.01 5.43
CA ILE A 82 4.36 -2.45 5.58
C ILE A 82 4.66 -3.14 4.25
N HIS A 83 5.23 -4.34 4.28
CA HIS A 83 5.46 -5.11 3.06
C HIS A 83 4.13 -5.62 2.46
N VAL A 84 4.00 -5.61 1.13
CA VAL A 84 2.75 -6.02 0.44
C VAL A 84 2.29 -7.44 0.77
N SER A 85 3.20 -8.33 1.16
CA SER A 85 2.86 -9.72 1.53
C SER A 85 2.17 -9.83 2.88
N CYS A 86 2.33 -8.83 3.75
CA CYS A 86 1.80 -8.85 5.12
C CYS A 86 0.38 -8.28 5.21
N VAL A 87 -0.18 -7.80 4.09
CA VAL A 87 -1.51 -7.18 4.03
C VAL A 87 -2.43 -7.96 3.11
N GLN A 88 -3.72 -8.01 3.45
CA GLN A 88 -4.77 -8.58 2.61
C GLN A 88 -5.86 -7.56 2.35
N LEU A 89 -6.41 -7.57 1.13
CA LEU A 89 -7.57 -6.77 0.78
C LEU A 89 -8.78 -7.20 1.61
N VAL A 90 -9.49 -6.24 2.18
CA VAL A 90 -10.81 -6.43 2.77
C VAL A 90 -11.84 -5.95 1.76
N CYS A 91 -12.81 -6.80 1.46
CA CYS A 91 -13.90 -6.39 0.58
C CYS A 91 -14.84 -5.47 1.34
N GLY A 92 -15.11 -4.26 0.82
CA GLY A 92 -16.04 -3.30 1.43
C GLY A 92 -17.49 -3.79 1.50
N VAL A 93 -17.87 -4.79 0.69
CA VAL A 93 -19.23 -5.34 0.66
C VAL A 93 -19.42 -6.44 1.69
N CYS A 94 -18.51 -7.42 1.76
CA CYS A 94 -18.67 -8.57 2.65
C CYS A 94 -17.86 -8.47 3.95
N GLY A 95 -16.99 -7.47 4.10
CA GLY A 95 -16.15 -7.26 5.29
C GLY A 95 -15.13 -8.36 5.57
N LYS A 96 -14.98 -9.33 4.66
CA LYS A 96 -14.06 -10.45 4.77
C LYS A 96 -12.76 -10.16 4.03
N ARG A 97 -11.66 -10.74 4.53
CA ARG A 97 -10.35 -10.75 3.87
C ARG A 97 -10.41 -11.62 2.63
N THR A 98 -10.07 -11.06 1.47
CA THR A 98 -10.17 -11.78 0.18
C THR A 98 -8.95 -11.55 -0.69
N ARG A 99 -8.70 -12.51 -1.58
CA ARG A 99 -7.71 -12.35 -2.65
C ARG A 99 -8.45 -11.82 -3.88
N PRO A 100 -8.02 -10.70 -4.48
CA PRO A 100 -8.66 -10.18 -5.67
C PRO A 100 -8.46 -11.15 -6.84
N GLN A 101 -9.55 -11.47 -7.51
CA GLN A 101 -9.55 -12.14 -8.80
C GLN A 101 -9.60 -11.07 -9.89
N PHE A 102 -8.87 -11.28 -10.98
CA PHE A 102 -8.90 -10.38 -12.12
C PHE A 102 -9.79 -10.99 -13.20
N GLU A 103 -10.73 -10.20 -13.68
CA GLU A 103 -11.54 -10.52 -14.85
C GLU A 103 -11.19 -9.51 -15.95
N VAL A 104 -11.02 -10.01 -17.17
CA VAL A 104 -10.79 -9.17 -18.34
C VAL A 104 -12.13 -9.02 -19.03
N THR A 105 -12.66 -7.80 -19.03
CA THR A 105 -13.85 -7.43 -19.79
C THR A 105 -13.41 -6.55 -20.97
N GLU A 106 -14.28 -6.34 -21.95
CA GLU A 106 -14.04 -5.46 -23.11
C GLU A 106 -13.64 -4.03 -22.69
N LEU A 107 -14.17 -3.55 -21.55
CA LEU A 107 -13.90 -2.23 -20.98
C LEU A 107 -12.61 -2.17 -20.13
N GLY A 108 -11.93 -3.30 -19.90
CA GLY A 108 -10.68 -3.36 -19.15
C GLY A 108 -10.63 -4.42 -18.05
N LYS A 109 -9.56 -4.39 -17.25
CA LYS A 109 -9.31 -5.35 -16.18
C LYS A 109 -10.03 -4.93 -14.90
N ARG A 110 -11.03 -5.71 -14.48
CA ARG A 110 -11.77 -5.52 -13.23
C ARG A 110 -11.27 -6.45 -12.14
N ARG A 111 -11.38 -5.99 -10.88
CA ARG A 111 -11.04 -6.74 -9.67
C ARG A 111 -12.32 -7.24 -9.01
N LYS A 112 -12.51 -8.56 -8.96
CA LYS A 112 -13.63 -9.21 -8.29
C LYS A 112 -13.22 -9.82 -6.95
N CYS A 113 -14.15 -9.79 -6.00
CA CYS A 113 -14.03 -10.48 -4.74
C CYS A 113 -14.25 -11.99 -4.93
N ARG A 114 -13.29 -12.84 -4.54
CA ARG A 114 -13.47 -14.31 -4.64
C ARG A 114 -14.58 -14.87 -3.75
N GLN A 115 -14.97 -14.17 -2.69
CA GLN A 115 -15.98 -14.68 -1.74
C GLN A 115 -17.41 -14.23 -2.05
N CYS A 116 -17.62 -13.01 -2.52
CA CYS A 116 -18.96 -12.50 -2.81
C CYS A 116 -19.20 -12.19 -4.29
N GLY A 117 -18.20 -12.35 -5.17
CA GLY A 117 -18.32 -12.03 -6.59
C GLY A 117 -18.42 -10.53 -6.92
N ALA A 118 -18.56 -9.67 -5.91
CA ALA A 118 -18.71 -8.23 -6.09
C ALA A 118 -17.45 -7.59 -6.70
N ASP A 119 -17.66 -6.59 -7.55
CA ASP A 119 -16.60 -5.76 -8.12
C ASP A 119 -16.03 -4.82 -7.04
N ILE A 120 -14.72 -4.89 -6.84
CA ILE A 120 -13.94 -4.04 -5.91
C ILE A 120 -13.22 -2.92 -6.69
N THR A 121 -13.32 -2.91 -8.01
CA THR A 121 -12.69 -1.88 -8.85
C THR A 121 -13.23 -0.51 -8.47
N ARG A 122 -12.38 0.35 -7.92
CA ARG A 122 -12.70 1.78 -7.84
C ARG A 122 -12.44 2.38 -9.21
N GLU A 123 -13.46 3.03 -9.76
CA GLU A 123 -13.29 3.91 -10.91
C GLU A 123 -12.28 4.99 -10.49
N ARG A 124 -11.31 5.27 -11.35
CA ARG A 124 -10.32 6.31 -11.07
C ARG A 124 -11.08 7.63 -10.97
N GLY A 125 -11.29 8.11 -9.75
CA GLY A 125 -11.76 9.47 -9.52
C GLY A 125 -10.74 10.42 -10.14
N GLU A 126 -11.21 11.25 -11.06
CA GLU A 126 -10.54 12.47 -11.46
C GLU A 126 -10.64 13.44 -10.29
N GLU A 127 -9.54 13.61 -9.55
CA GLU A 127 -9.27 14.76 -8.66
C GLU A 127 -7.76 14.79 -8.36
#